data_AF-A0A414GAH3-F1
#
_entry.id   AF-A0A414GAH3-F1
#
_cell.length_a   1.000
_cell.length_b   1.000
_cell.length_c   1.000
_cell.angle_alpha   90.00
_cell.angle_beta   90.00
_cell.angle_gamma   90.00
#
_symmetry.space_group_name_H-M   'P 1'
#
loop_
_entity.id
_entity.type
_entity.pdbx_description
1 polymer ?
#
loop_
_entity_poly.entity_id
_entity_poly.type
_entity_poly.pdbx_seq_one_letter_code
_entity_poly.pdbx_strand_id
1 'polypeptide(L)'
;MNVNQMIKEANNAYINYRSRCESLAKEAQKYIDWDDKVSCEYLPADGLCILATVPNDRNASEMPECVCSIDSFFSSLKGKEKITPHEFKIISI
;
A
#
# COMPACT_ATOMS: atom_id res chain seq x y z
N MET A 1 -11.76 -32.50 7.57
CA MET A 1 -10.71 -31.75 6.85
C MET A 1 -9.36 -32.22 7.37
N ASN A 2 -8.37 -32.46 6.49
CA ASN A 2 -7.03 -32.90 6.89
C ASN A 2 -6.18 -31.68 7.26
N VAL A 3 -5.51 -31.67 8.42
CA VAL A 3 -4.68 -30.55 8.90
C VAL A 3 -3.60 -30.16 7.88
N ASN A 4 -2.97 -31.12 7.20
CA ASN A 4 -1.96 -30.84 6.17
C ASN A 4 -2.55 -30.10 4.97
N GLN A 5 -3.80 -30.41 4.61
CA GLN A 5 -4.51 -29.73 3.54
C GLN A 5 -4.83 -28.28 3.95
N MET A 6 -5.24 -28.05 5.21
CA MET A 6 -5.49 -26.70 5.74
C MET A 6 -4.23 -25.84 5.70
N ILE A 7 -3.08 -26.38 6.11
CA ILE A 7 -1.79 -25.68 6.07
C ILE A 7 -1.43 -25.31 4.63
N LYS A 8 -1.61 -26.23 3.69
CA LYS A 8 -1.33 -25.99 2.26
C LYS A 8 -2.22 -24.89 1.69
N GLU A 9 -3.51 -24.91 2.01
CA GLU A 9 -4.47 -23.90 1.56
C GLU A 9 -4.14 -22.51 2.13
N ALA A 10 -3.80 -22.42 3.42
CA ALA A 10 -3.39 -21.17 4.05
C ALA A 10 -2.11 -20.60 3.41
N ASN A 11 -1.10 -21.45 3.16
CA ASN A 11 0.13 -21.03 2.49
C ASN A 11 -0.13 -20.54 1.06
N ASN A 12 -0.96 -21.24 0.29
CA ASN A 12 -1.32 -20.83 -1.07
C ASN A 12 -2.09 -19.50 -1.08
N ALA A 13 -3.02 -19.31 -0.14
CA ALA A 13 -3.75 -18.05 0.02
C ALA A 13 -2.80 -16.89 0.32
N TYR A 14 -1.82 -17.09 1.20
CA TYR A 14 -0.80 -16.09 1.51
C TYR A 14 0.08 -15.74 0.31
N ILE A 15 0.57 -16.74 -0.44
CA ILE A 15 1.38 -16.52 -1.65
C ILE A 15 0.59 -15.72 -2.70
N ASN A 16 -0.68 -16.08 -2.93
CA ASN A 16 -1.56 -15.37 -3.86
C ASN A 16 -1.81 -13.93 -3.39
N TYR A 17 -2.04 -13.71 -2.10
CA TYR A 17 -2.12 -12.38 -1.50
C TYR A 17 -0.86 -11.55 -1.78
N ARG A 18 0.34 -12.08 -1.46
CA ARG A 18 1.60 -11.36 -1.66
C ARG A 18 1.83 -10.98 -3.12
N SER A 19 1.57 -11.90 -4.06
CA SER A 19 1.69 -11.64 -5.49
C SER A 19 0.73 -10.54 -5.98
N ARG A 20 -0.51 -10.53 -5.48
CA ARG A 20 -1.49 -9.48 -5.80
C ARG A 20 -1.10 -8.14 -5.19
N CYS A 21 -0.65 -8.13 -3.94
CA CYS A 21 -0.19 -6.92 -3.27
C CYS A 21 1.01 -6.29 -4.00
N GLU A 22 1.98 -7.10 -4.43
CA GLU A 22 3.12 -6.62 -5.21
C GLU A 22 2.68 -5.97 -6.53
N SER A 23 1.68 -6.56 -7.20
CA SER A 23 1.11 -6.01 -8.43
C SER A 23 0.43 -4.65 -8.18
N LEU A 24 -0.32 -4.53 -7.07
CA LEU A 24 -0.98 -3.30 -6.67
C LEU A 24 0.01 -2.21 -6.27
N ALA A 25 1.08 -2.56 -5.54
CA ALA A 25 2.16 -1.64 -5.19
C ALA A 25 2.88 -1.12 -6.45
N LYS A 26 3.19 -2.00 -7.40
CA LYS A 26 3.77 -1.61 -8.71
C LYS A 26 2.85 -0.68 -9.50
N GLU A 27 1.54 -0.89 -9.44
CA GLU A 27 0.58 0.01 -10.07
C GLU A 27 0.54 1.38 -9.37
N ALA A 28 0.49 1.39 -8.02
CA ALA A 28 0.50 2.60 -7.23
C ALA A 28 1.79 3.43 -7.42
N GLN A 29 2.93 2.76 -7.54
CA GLN A 29 4.24 3.38 -7.83
C GLN A 29 4.23 4.23 -9.10
N LYS A 30 3.36 3.95 -10.08
CA LYS A 30 3.23 4.79 -11.28
C LYS A 30 2.73 6.20 -10.96
N TYR A 31 2.05 6.40 -9.84
CA TYR A 31 1.45 7.68 -9.44
C TYR A 31 2.24 8.39 -8.33
N ILE A 32 3.24 7.72 -7.75
CA ILE A 32 4.09 8.20 -6.66
C ILE A 32 5.52 8.34 -7.20
N ASP A 33 6.06 9.56 -7.20
CA ASP A 33 7.41 9.86 -7.70
C ASP A 33 8.40 10.30 -6.61
N TRP A 34 7.94 10.45 -5.37
CA TRP A 34 8.76 10.86 -4.22
C TRP A 34 9.26 9.71 -3.35
N ASP A 35 8.74 8.51 -3.54
CA ASP A 35 9.13 7.30 -2.80
C ASP A 35 9.30 6.14 -3.78
N ASP A 36 10.45 5.48 -3.74
CA ASP A 36 10.78 4.32 -4.57
C ASP A 36 10.48 2.97 -3.89
N LYS A 37 9.94 3.01 -2.66
CA LYS A 37 9.64 1.85 -1.82
C LYS A 37 8.14 1.69 -1.55
N VAL A 38 7.30 2.11 -2.49
CA VAL A 38 5.84 1.92 -2.39
C VAL A 38 5.56 0.43 -2.23
N SER A 39 4.83 0.09 -1.16
CA SER A 39 4.50 -1.29 -0.83
C SER A 39 3.00 -1.45 -0.55
N CYS A 40 2.58 -2.70 -0.37
CA CYS A 40 1.19 -3.04 -0.14
C CYS A 40 1.08 -4.06 0.99
N GLU A 41 0.15 -3.81 1.92
CA GLU A 41 -0.13 -4.72 3.03
C GLU A 41 -1.62 -4.75 3.39
N TYR A 42 -2.07 -5.86 3.99
CA TYR A 42 -3.42 -5.98 4.52
C TYR A 42 -3.45 -5.56 6.00
N LEU A 43 -4.25 -4.56 6.33
CA LEU A 43 -4.54 -4.13 7.68
C LEU A 43 -5.93 -4.64 8.12
N PRO A 44 -6.07 -5.28 9.30
CA PRO A 44 -7.33 -5.91 9.72
C PRO A 44 -8.58 -5.04 9.68
N ALA A 45 -8.46 -3.73 9.90
CA ALA A 45 -9.59 -2.80 9.89
C ALA A 45 -9.82 -2.14 8.52
N ASP A 46 -8.77 -1.94 7.75
CA ASP A 46 -8.77 -1.08 6.55
C ASP A 46 -8.67 -1.87 5.23
N GLY A 47 -8.38 -3.16 5.32
CA GLY A 47 -8.21 -4.03 4.16
C GLY A 47 -6.84 -3.83 3.50
N LEU A 48 -6.79 -3.96 2.18
CA LEU A 48 -5.54 -3.76 1.44
C LEU A 48 -5.17 -2.27 1.38
N CYS A 49 -3.94 -1.97 1.75
CA CYS A 49 -3.41 -0.63 1.87
C CYS A 49 -2.13 -0.45 1.07
N ILE A 50 -1.88 0.77 0.61
CA ILE A 50 -0.62 1.24 0.05
C ILE A 50 0.16 1.97 1.14
N LEU A 51 1.44 1.63 1.26
CA LEU A 51 2.38 2.26 2.18
C LEU A 51 3.39 3.04 1.37
N ALA A 52 3.61 4.30 1.76
CA ALA A 52 4.64 5.14 1.18
C ALA A 52 5.25 6.05 2.25
N THR A 53 6.52 6.34 2.08
CA THR A 53 7.32 7.18 2.95
C THR A 53 7.15 8.64 2.51
N VAL A 54 6.49 9.45 3.35
CA VAL A 54 6.19 10.85 3.03
C VAL A 54 7.27 11.76 3.62
N PRO A 55 7.89 12.67 2.85
CA PRO A 55 8.81 13.66 3.40
C PRO A 55 8.14 14.49 4.51
N ASN A 56 8.82 14.66 5.64
CA ASN A 56 8.33 15.50 6.72
C ASN A 56 8.82 16.93 6.54
N ASP A 57 7.96 17.93 6.71
CA ASP A 57 8.34 19.36 6.63
C ASP A 57 9.27 19.80 7.78
N ARG A 58 9.39 18.97 8.82
CA ARG A 58 10.31 19.20 9.93
C ARG A 58 11.60 18.47 9.64
N ASN A 59 12.74 19.13 9.87
CA ASN A 59 14.12 18.65 9.76
C ASN A 59 14.47 17.41 10.64
N ALA A 60 13.52 16.52 10.90
CA ALA A 60 13.75 15.22 11.50
C ALA A 60 14.22 14.28 10.37
N SER A 61 15.34 13.62 10.57
CA SER A 61 15.94 12.64 9.65
C SER A 61 15.10 11.38 9.43
N GLU A 62 13.83 11.38 9.88
CA GLU A 62 12.89 10.28 9.77
C GLU A 62 11.70 10.72 8.92
N MET A 63 11.54 10.09 7.77
CA MET A 63 10.36 10.26 6.94
C MET A 63 9.26 9.31 7.45
N PRO A 64 8.07 9.79 7.84
CA PRO A 64 7.00 8.92 8.30
C PRO A 64 6.49 8.01 7.18
N GLU A 65 6.32 6.74 7.48
CA GLU A 65 5.51 5.84 6.67
C GLU A 65 4.04 6.23 6.84
N CYS A 66 3.40 6.57 5.74
CA CYS A 66 1.97 6.84 5.68
C CYS A 66 1.27 5.66 4.99
N VAL A 67 0.07 5.34 5.48
CA VAL A 67 -0.72 4.20 4.98
C VAL A 67 -2.08 4.69 4.53
N CYS A 68 -2.54 4.26 3.37
CA CYS A 68 -3.92 4.52 2.93
C CYS A 68 -4.51 3.27 2.29
N SER A 69 -5.83 3.07 2.37
CA SER A 69 -6.46 1.95 1.69
C SER A 69 -6.33 2.09 0.17
N ILE A 70 -6.27 0.96 -0.54
CA ILE A 70 -6.18 0.91 -2.01
C ILE A 70 -7.36 1.62 -2.66
N ASP A 71 -8.57 1.45 -2.10
CA ASP A 71 -9.77 2.09 -2.63
C ASP A 71 -9.70 3.61 -2.51
N SER A 72 -9.25 4.13 -1.37
CA SER A 72 -9.06 5.57 -1.15
C SER A 72 -7.97 6.12 -2.06
N PHE A 73 -6.84 5.40 -2.18
CA PHE A 73 -5.74 5.77 -3.07
C PHE A 73 -6.20 5.92 -4.52
N PHE A 74 -6.72 4.86 -5.14
CA PHE A 74 -7.11 4.91 -6.55
C PHE A 74 -8.33 5.81 -6.80
N SER A 75 -9.22 5.98 -5.82
CA SER A 75 -10.32 6.96 -5.93
C SER A 75 -9.81 8.41 -5.95
N SER A 76 -8.74 8.72 -5.22
CA SER A 76 -8.13 10.06 -5.18
C SER A 76 -7.40 10.45 -6.47
N LEU A 77 -7.03 9.45 -7.29
CA LEU A 77 -6.27 9.62 -8.53
C LEU A 77 -7.11 9.97 -9.77
N LYS A 78 -8.44 10.04 -9.66
CA LYS A 78 -9.32 10.28 -10.82
C LYS A 78 -8.94 11.57 -11.56
N GLY A 79 -8.39 11.40 -12.77
CA GLY A 79 -7.95 12.49 -13.64
C GLY A 79 -6.56 13.05 -13.35
N LYS A 80 -5.76 12.37 -12.51
CA LYS A 80 -4.41 12.80 -12.14
C LYS A 80 -3.34 11.86 -12.72
N GLU A 81 -2.23 12.44 -13.14
CA GLU A 81 -1.04 11.68 -13.56
C GLU A 81 -0.19 11.24 -12.35
N LYS A 82 -0.11 12.10 -11.33
CA LYS A 82 0.63 11.88 -10.08
C LYS A 82 -0.18 12.41 -8.91
N ILE A 83 0.00 11.80 -7.75
CA ILE A 83 -0.43 12.35 -6.46
C ILE A 83 0.72 13.16 -5.86
N THR A 84 0.48 14.01 -4.87
CA THR A 84 1.55 14.70 -4.12
C THR A 84 1.72 14.09 -2.74
N PRO A 85 2.88 14.25 -2.08
CA PRO A 85 3.07 13.74 -0.72
C PRO A 85 2.03 14.27 0.27
N HIS A 86 1.64 15.55 0.13
CA HIS A 86 0.62 16.17 0.96
C HIS A 86 -0.77 15.57 0.75
N GLU A 87 -1.16 15.33 -0.51
CA GLU A 87 -2.45 14.69 -0.82
C GLU A 87 -2.49 13.25 -0.34
N PHE A 88 -1.39 12.49 -0.50
CA PHE A 88 -1.28 11.14 0.02
C PHE A 88 -1.47 11.13 1.55
N LYS A 89 -0.81 12.05 2.26
CA LYS A 89 -0.95 12.20 3.70
C LYS A 89 -2.37 12.55 4.15
N ILE A 90 -3.13 13.31 3.37
CA ILE A 90 -4.54 13.65 3.69
C ILE A 90 -5.44 12.41 3.65
N ILE A 91 -5.20 11.49 2.71
CA ILE A 91 -6.01 10.28 2.52
C ILE A 91 -5.50 9.10 3.36
N SER A 92 -4.36 9.27 4.04
CA SER A 92 -3.80 8.28 4.95
C SER A 92 -4.55 8.21 6.28
N ILE A 93 -4.49 7.03 6.90
CA ILE A 93 -5.07 6.71 8.22
C ILE A 93 -4.06 6.90 9.35
#